data_AF-A0A1F4MMI7-F1
#
_entry.id   AF-A0A1F4MMI7-F1
#
_cell.length_a   1.000
_cell.length_b   1.000
_cell.length_c   1.000
_cell.angle_alpha   90.00
_cell.angle_beta   90.00
_cell.angle_gamma   90.00
#
_symmetry.space_group_name_H-M   'P 1'
#
loop_
_entity.id
_entity.type
_entity.pdbx_description
1 polymer ?
#
loop_
_entity_poly.entity_id
_entity_poly.type
_entity_poly.pdbx_seq_one_letter_code
_entity_poly.pdbx_strand_id
1 'polypeptide(L)'
;MKTINYSFRKKLNKVIGGFTHNYCYQCGACVPDCPSHRYLNDFNPRTIILNALYGFEEDLIGPDSLIWNCTNCYNCHERCPQDVSPIEVIIALKNMAMEKGTNPPVVNNIVERVKKHGLTVSQTELTVKRREELKLPSFRTDCLDELDKLFNL
;
A
#
# COMPACT_ATOMS: atom_id res chain seq x y z
N MET A 1 3.46 -17.26 19.94
CA MET A 1 2.29 -18.00 19.38
C MET A 1 1.40 -16.97 18.70
N LYS A 2 0.97 -17.20 17.46
CA LYS A 2 0.07 -16.28 16.75
C LYS A 2 -1.32 -16.33 17.38
N THR A 3 -1.92 -15.18 17.63
CA THR A 3 -3.22 -15.08 18.30
C THR A 3 -4.26 -14.59 17.30
N ILE A 4 -5.38 -15.32 17.18
CA ILE A 4 -6.52 -14.93 16.35
C ILE A 4 -7.14 -13.66 16.94
N ASN A 5 -7.19 -12.58 16.17
CA ASN A 5 -7.80 -11.31 16.58
C ASN A 5 -9.09 -11.03 15.80
N TYR A 6 -10.23 -11.38 16.41
CA TYR A 6 -11.54 -11.16 15.82
C TYR A 6 -11.91 -9.67 15.68
N SER A 7 -11.45 -8.80 16.57
CA SER A 7 -11.76 -7.37 16.49
C SER A 7 -11.01 -6.72 15.35
N PHE A 8 -9.75 -7.09 15.13
CA PHE A 8 -8.96 -6.68 13.96
C PHE A 8 -9.65 -7.11 12.66
N ARG A 9 -10.07 -8.38 12.54
CA ARG A 9 -10.79 -8.85 11.34
C ARG A 9 -12.07 -8.05 11.07
N LYS A 10 -12.84 -7.76 12.13
CA LYS A 10 -14.02 -6.89 12.02
C LYS A 10 -13.67 -5.47 11.58
N LYS A 11 -12.51 -4.92 11.99
CA LYS A 11 -12.01 -3.63 11.52
C LYS A 11 -11.66 -3.70 10.03
N LEU A 12 -10.87 -4.70 9.61
CA LEU A 12 -10.50 -4.89 8.20
C LEU A 12 -11.73 -5.01 7.28
N ASN A 13 -12.78 -5.69 7.73
CA ASN A 13 -14.05 -5.82 6.99
C ASN A 13 -14.74 -4.47 6.67
N LYS A 14 -14.43 -3.42 7.44
CA LYS A 14 -15.01 -2.08 7.25
C LYS A 14 -14.12 -1.16 6.40
N VAL A 15 -12.88 -1.56 6.14
CA VAL A 15 -11.97 -0.80 5.28
C VAL A 15 -12.33 -1.09 3.81
N ILE A 16 -12.35 -0.05 2.99
CA ILE A 16 -12.57 -0.18 1.54
C ILE A 16 -11.53 -1.14 0.96
N GLY A 17 -11.95 -2.11 0.15
CA GLY A 17 -11.08 -3.17 -0.39
C GLY A 17 -10.68 -4.26 0.62
N GLY A 18 -11.01 -4.10 1.91
CA GLY A 18 -10.64 -5.03 2.96
C GLY A 18 -11.57 -6.23 3.10
N PHE A 19 -12.88 -6.10 2.78
CA PHE A 19 -13.89 -7.14 3.08
C PHE A 19 -13.73 -8.45 2.31
N THR A 20 -13.21 -8.41 1.09
CA THR A 20 -13.23 -9.56 0.16
C THR A 20 -12.35 -10.73 0.59
N HIS A 21 -11.42 -10.54 1.55
CA HIS A 21 -10.61 -11.62 2.10
C HIS A 21 -11.45 -12.78 2.67
N ASN A 22 -12.68 -12.51 3.14
CA ASN A 22 -13.60 -13.52 3.68
C ASN A 22 -14.03 -14.59 2.67
N TYR A 23 -13.89 -14.33 1.36
CA TYR A 23 -14.25 -15.28 0.30
C TYR A 23 -13.08 -16.14 -0.17
N CYS A 24 -11.86 -15.93 0.35
CA CYS A 24 -10.70 -16.66 -0.10
C CYS A 24 -10.71 -18.12 0.35
N TYR A 25 -10.86 -19.03 -0.61
CA TYR A 25 -10.73 -20.48 -0.43
C TYR A 25 -9.32 -21.05 -0.62
N GLN A 26 -8.29 -20.19 -0.62
CA GLN A 26 -6.87 -20.59 -0.63
C GLN A 26 -6.36 -21.37 -1.86
N CYS A 27 -6.95 -21.23 -3.05
CA CYS A 27 -6.47 -21.94 -4.28
C CYS A 27 -5.02 -21.64 -4.69
N GLY A 28 -4.48 -20.47 -4.34
CA GLY A 28 -3.13 -20.07 -4.71
C GLY A 28 -2.92 -19.52 -6.12
N ALA A 29 -3.98 -19.26 -6.90
CA ALA A 29 -3.87 -18.65 -8.24
C ALA A 29 -3.08 -17.32 -8.26
N CYS A 30 -3.05 -16.59 -7.14
CA CYS A 30 -2.31 -15.34 -6.99
C CYS A 30 -0.79 -15.51 -6.82
N VAL A 31 -0.29 -16.75 -6.62
CA VAL A 31 1.11 -17.01 -6.25
C VAL A 31 2.05 -17.08 -7.47
N PRO A 32 1.75 -17.83 -8.55
CA PRO A 32 2.69 -18.01 -9.67
C PRO A 32 3.07 -16.71 -10.40
N ASP A 33 2.11 -15.80 -10.55
CA ASP A 33 2.31 -14.53 -11.26
C ASP A 33 2.76 -13.37 -10.36
N CYS A 34 3.02 -13.65 -9.08
CA CYS A 34 3.47 -12.63 -8.14
C CYS A 34 4.97 -12.39 -8.30
N PRO A 35 5.41 -11.19 -8.76
CA PRO A 35 6.84 -10.90 -8.92
C PRO A 35 7.55 -10.88 -7.56
N SER A 36 6.90 -10.36 -6.52
CA SER A 36 7.48 -10.32 -5.18
C SER A 36 7.70 -11.73 -4.62
N HIS A 37 6.75 -12.65 -4.81
CA HIS A 37 6.90 -14.03 -4.37
C HIS A 37 8.06 -14.75 -5.08
N ARG A 38 8.26 -14.46 -6.38
CA ARG A 38 9.33 -15.06 -7.17
C ARG A 38 10.74 -14.76 -6.63
N TYR A 39 10.93 -13.59 -6.03
CA TYR A 39 12.25 -13.13 -5.56
C TYR A 39 12.39 -13.07 -4.03
N LEU A 40 11.27 -13.03 -3.30
CA LEU A 40 11.22 -13.00 -1.85
C LEU A 40 10.41 -14.19 -1.36
N ASN A 41 11.11 -15.24 -0.93
CA ASN A 41 10.50 -16.51 -0.52
C ASN A 41 9.43 -16.33 0.57
N ASP A 42 9.61 -15.34 1.46
CA ASP A 42 8.69 -15.09 2.58
C ASP A 42 7.43 -14.32 2.13
N PHE A 43 7.48 -13.61 1.01
CA PHE A 43 6.31 -12.89 0.50
C PHE A 43 5.40 -13.85 -0.26
N ASN A 44 4.22 -14.13 0.27
CA ASN A 44 3.23 -14.95 -0.42
C ASN A 44 1.83 -14.33 -0.30
N PRO A 45 1.19 -13.87 -1.40
CA PRO A 45 -0.11 -13.22 -1.33
C PRO A 45 -1.21 -14.16 -0.79
N ARG A 46 -1.14 -15.47 -1.07
CA ARG A 46 -2.09 -16.44 -0.52
C ARG A 46 -2.00 -16.52 1.01
N THR A 47 -0.77 -16.56 1.54
CA THR A 47 -0.52 -16.58 2.99
C THR A 47 -0.94 -15.27 3.67
N ILE A 48 -0.71 -14.12 3.02
CA ILE A 48 -1.18 -12.83 3.55
C ILE A 48 -2.70 -12.82 3.70
N ILE A 49 -3.45 -13.30 2.69
CA ILE A 49 -4.91 -13.39 2.78
C ILE A 49 -5.37 -14.40 3.83
N LEU A 50 -4.63 -15.51 4.01
CA LEU A 50 -4.89 -16.45 5.12
C LEU A 50 -4.71 -15.79 6.49
N ASN A 51 -3.65 -15.01 6.66
CA ASN A 51 -3.41 -14.26 7.89
C ASN A 51 -4.52 -13.23 8.12
N ALA A 52 -5.04 -12.59 7.06
CA ALA A 52 -6.19 -11.69 7.13
C ALA A 52 -7.47 -12.42 7.60
N LEU A 53 -7.74 -13.62 7.08
CA LEU A 53 -8.86 -14.47 7.52
C LEU A 53 -8.81 -14.81 9.02
N TYR A 54 -7.61 -15.09 9.54
CA TYR A 54 -7.38 -15.34 10.97
C TYR A 54 -7.25 -14.06 11.81
N GLY A 55 -7.07 -12.92 11.18
CA GLY A 55 -6.83 -11.65 11.85
C GLY A 55 -5.49 -11.61 12.60
N PHE A 56 -4.42 -12.14 12.03
CA PHE A 56 -3.08 -12.05 12.63
C PHE A 56 -2.49 -10.65 12.45
N GLU A 57 -2.96 -9.72 13.28
CA GLU A 57 -2.66 -8.29 13.17
C GLU A 57 -1.16 -7.98 13.12
N GLU A 58 -0.34 -8.61 13.97
CA GLU A 58 1.10 -8.30 14.03
C GLU A 58 1.83 -8.71 12.74
N ASP A 59 1.47 -9.85 12.14
CA ASP A 59 2.05 -10.25 10.84
C ASP A 59 1.62 -9.32 9.70
N LEU A 60 0.41 -8.75 9.78
CA LEU A 60 -0.22 -8.01 8.70
C LEU A 60 0.07 -6.51 8.74
N ILE A 61 0.15 -5.91 9.93
CA ILE A 61 0.34 -4.47 10.12
C ILE A 61 1.34 -4.16 11.24
N GLY A 62 2.18 -5.11 11.65
CA GLY A 62 3.34 -4.84 12.50
C GLY A 62 4.50 -4.20 11.72
N PRO A 63 5.55 -3.75 12.42
CA PRO A 63 6.71 -3.09 11.80
C PRO A 63 7.41 -3.93 10.73
N ASP A 64 7.43 -5.26 10.90
CA ASP A 64 8.09 -6.21 9.98
C ASP A 64 7.14 -6.79 8.93
N SER A 65 5.96 -6.19 8.73
CA SER A 65 4.96 -6.77 7.83
C SER A 65 5.43 -6.79 6.38
N LEU A 66 5.31 -7.97 5.77
CA LEU A 66 5.68 -8.22 4.39
C LEU A 66 4.74 -7.57 3.37
N ILE A 67 3.60 -7.01 3.79
CA ILE A 67 2.62 -6.37 2.88
C ILE A 67 3.25 -5.25 2.03
N TRP A 68 4.30 -4.61 2.55
CA TRP A 68 5.03 -3.52 1.87
C TRP A 68 5.91 -3.99 0.71
N ASN A 69 6.19 -5.30 0.62
CA ASN A 69 6.88 -5.89 -0.53
C ASN A 69 5.95 -6.11 -1.73
N CYS A 70 4.64 -5.88 -1.58
CA CYS A 70 3.71 -5.90 -2.70
C CYS A 70 3.94 -4.69 -3.61
N THR A 71 4.21 -4.96 -4.90
CA THR A 71 4.49 -3.96 -5.94
C THR A 71 3.25 -3.29 -6.52
N ASN A 72 2.05 -3.65 -6.08
CA ASN A 72 0.78 -3.16 -6.63
C ASN A 72 0.64 -3.38 -8.15
N CYS A 73 1.08 -4.53 -8.66
CA CYS A 73 1.02 -4.85 -10.10
C CYS A 73 -0.34 -5.40 -10.60
N TYR A 74 -1.30 -5.64 -9.71
CA TYR A 74 -2.65 -6.16 -10.02
C TYR A 74 -2.76 -7.55 -10.66
N ASN A 75 -1.67 -8.31 -10.89
CA ASN A 75 -1.78 -9.68 -11.40
C ASN A 75 -2.72 -10.58 -10.57
N CYS A 76 -2.66 -10.47 -9.23
CA CYS A 76 -3.52 -11.28 -8.36
C CYS A 76 -4.99 -10.85 -8.38
N HIS A 77 -5.31 -9.62 -8.82
CA HIS A 77 -6.69 -9.18 -9.08
C HIS A 77 -7.24 -9.97 -10.27
N GLU A 78 -6.55 -9.90 -11.41
CA GLU A 78 -6.97 -10.54 -12.66
C GLU A 78 -7.07 -12.07 -12.58
N ARG A 79 -6.24 -12.70 -11.74
CA ARG A 79 -6.19 -14.16 -11.62
C ARG A 79 -7.16 -14.74 -10.61
N CYS A 80 -7.80 -13.92 -9.77
CA CYS A 80 -8.58 -14.46 -8.68
C CYS A 80 -9.91 -15.03 -9.17
N PRO A 81 -10.18 -16.35 -9.03
CA PRO A 81 -11.44 -16.97 -9.45
C PRO A 81 -12.61 -16.71 -8.49
N GLN A 82 -12.40 -15.92 -7.44
CA GLN A 82 -13.38 -15.63 -6.38
C GLN A 82 -13.53 -14.12 -6.15
N ASP A 83 -12.95 -13.29 -7.03
CA ASP A 83 -12.96 -11.83 -6.91
C ASP A 83 -12.50 -11.30 -5.54
N VAL A 84 -11.63 -12.06 -4.86
CA VAL A 84 -11.03 -11.63 -3.58
C VAL A 84 -10.17 -10.40 -3.79
N SER A 85 -9.49 -10.33 -4.94
CA SER A 85 -8.46 -9.35 -5.26
C SER A 85 -7.47 -9.14 -4.10
N PRO A 86 -6.47 -10.03 -3.93
CA PRO A 86 -5.52 -9.93 -2.84
C PRO A 86 -4.79 -8.58 -2.74
N ILE A 87 -4.62 -7.87 -3.86
CA ILE A 87 -4.02 -6.53 -3.87
C ILE A 87 -4.89 -5.50 -3.13
N GLU A 88 -6.22 -5.51 -3.31
CA GLU A 88 -7.11 -4.57 -2.64
C GLU A 88 -7.07 -4.76 -1.12
N VAL A 89 -7.07 -6.02 -0.67
CA VAL A 89 -6.92 -6.36 0.75
C VAL A 89 -5.55 -5.89 1.27
N ILE A 90 -4.49 -6.05 0.48
CA ILE A 90 -3.14 -5.58 0.86
C ILE A 90 -3.11 -4.04 0.95
N ILE A 91 -3.77 -3.31 0.05
CA ILE A 91 -3.87 -1.84 0.11
C ILE A 91 -4.63 -1.41 1.36
N ALA A 92 -5.76 -2.07 1.67
CA ALA A 92 -6.51 -1.84 2.90
C ALA A 92 -5.64 -2.05 4.16
N LEU A 93 -4.82 -3.11 4.18
CA LEU A 93 -3.86 -3.37 5.25
C LEU A 93 -2.75 -2.31 5.33
N LYS A 94 -2.22 -1.83 4.19
CA LYS A 94 -1.25 -0.71 4.16
C LYS A 94 -1.84 0.56 4.78
N ASN A 95 -3.12 0.86 4.50
CA ASN A 95 -3.82 1.99 5.12
C ASN A 95 -3.95 1.81 6.64
N MET A 96 -4.31 0.62 7.10
CA MET A 96 -4.37 0.33 8.54
C MET A 96 -2.99 0.40 9.22
N ALA A 97 -1.92 -0.01 8.52
CA ALA A 97 -0.53 0.13 9.02
C ALA A 97 -0.10 1.61 9.11
N MET A 98 -0.50 2.44 8.15
CA MET A 98 -0.31 3.90 8.22
C MET A 98 -1.04 4.50 9.43
N GLU A 99 -2.32 4.12 9.65
CA GLU A 99 -3.08 4.57 10.83
C GLU A 99 -2.42 4.15 12.17
N LYS A 100 -1.83 2.95 12.21
CA LYS A 100 -1.12 2.42 13.38
C LYS A 100 0.28 3.02 13.56
N GLY A 101 0.85 3.63 12.52
CA GLY A 101 2.21 4.17 12.51
C GLY A 101 3.31 3.12 12.35
N THR A 102 3.00 1.95 11.78
CA THR A 102 3.93 0.84 11.53
C THR A 102 4.42 0.77 10.08
N ASN A 103 4.09 1.77 9.28
CA ASN A 103 4.57 1.88 7.90
C ASN A 103 6.08 2.18 7.82
N PRO A 104 6.74 1.81 6.71
CA PRO A 104 8.14 2.15 6.50
C PRO A 104 8.40 3.66 6.56
N PRO A 105 9.53 4.12 7.17
CA PRO A 105 9.85 5.54 7.30
C PRO A 105 9.89 6.30 5.97
N VAL A 106 10.26 5.62 4.87
CA VAL A 106 10.27 6.20 3.52
C VAL A 106 8.89 6.72 3.09
N VAL A 107 7.81 6.09 3.54
CA VAL A 107 6.45 6.52 3.22
C VAL A 107 6.13 7.86 3.90
N ASN A 108 6.54 8.03 5.17
CA ASN A 108 6.40 9.32 5.87
C ASN A 108 7.19 10.43 5.16
N ASN A 109 8.40 10.14 4.70
CA ASN A 109 9.21 11.10 3.94
C ASN A 109 8.55 11.51 2.61
N ILE A 110 7.75 10.64 1.98
CA ILE A 110 6.99 10.98 0.78
C ILE A 110 5.79 11.86 1.15
N VAL A 111 5.04 11.50 2.20
CA VAL A 111 3.89 12.29 2.68
C VAL A 111 4.31 13.72 3.04
N GLU A 112 5.39 13.88 3.80
CA GLU A 112 5.87 15.21 4.18
C GLU A 112 6.37 16.05 2.99
N ARG A 113 6.97 15.41 1.97
CA ARG A 113 7.33 16.10 0.72
C ARG A 113 6.10 16.58 -0.04
N VAL A 114 5.05 15.75 -0.12
CA VAL A 114 3.79 16.11 -0.77
C VAL A 114 3.11 17.25 -0.02
N LYS A 115 3.04 17.21 1.31
CA LYS A 115 2.48 18.32 2.11
C LYS A 115 3.24 19.62 1.88
N LYS A 116 4.57 19.58 1.93
CA LYS A 116 5.40 20.78 1.86
C LYS A 116 5.50 21.39 0.45
N HIS A 117 5.55 20.55 -0.57
CA HIS A 117 5.91 20.98 -1.93
C HIS A 117 4.87 20.61 -2.99
N GLY A 118 3.80 19.89 -2.62
CA GLY A 118 2.83 19.34 -3.58
C GLY A 118 3.39 18.25 -4.49
N LEU A 119 4.62 17.78 -4.21
CA LEU A 119 5.38 16.90 -5.09
C LEU A 119 5.98 15.74 -4.29
N THR A 120 5.95 14.55 -4.87
CA THR A 120 6.62 13.37 -4.30
C THR A 120 8.14 13.44 -4.41
N VAL A 121 8.64 14.11 -5.45
CA VAL A 121 10.06 14.34 -5.72
C VAL A 121 10.34 15.83 -5.68
N SER A 122 11.30 16.24 -4.86
CA SER A 122 11.72 17.63 -4.71
C SER A 122 12.42 18.15 -5.96
N GLN A 123 12.19 19.41 -6.30
CA GLN A 123 12.90 20.07 -7.40
C GLN A 123 14.32 20.40 -7.00
N THR A 124 15.28 19.92 -7.78
CA THR A 124 16.69 20.26 -7.65
C THR A 124 17.04 21.39 -8.62
N GLU A 125 18.05 22.20 -8.28
CA GLU A 125 18.55 23.27 -9.15
C GLU A 125 18.94 22.74 -10.54
N LEU A 126 19.53 21.55 -10.60
CA LEU A 126 19.86 20.87 -11.86
C LEU A 126 18.62 20.61 -12.73
N THR A 127 17.51 20.19 -12.10
CA THR A 127 16.26 19.94 -12.82
C THR A 127 15.67 21.23 -13.39
N VAL A 128 15.72 22.32 -12.61
CA VAL A 128 15.26 23.65 -13.05
C VAL A 128 16.10 24.15 -14.22
N LYS A 129 17.42 24.15 -14.09
CA LYS A 129 18.34 24.54 -15.18
C LYS A 129 18.12 23.73 -16.45
N ARG A 130 17.95 22.41 -16.32
CA ARG A 130 17.72 21.53 -17.48
C ARG A 130 16.39 21.85 -18.19
N ARG A 131 15.35 22.26 -17.46
CA ARG A 131 14.09 22.69 -18.06
C ARG A 131 14.23 24.00 -18.82
N GLU A 132 14.98 24.96 -18.29
CA GLU A 132 15.26 26.24 -18.96
C GLU A 132 16.02 26.03 -20.28
N GLU A 133 17.06 25.19 -20.29
CA GLU A 133 17.79 24.79 -21.50
C GLU A 133 16.86 24.18 -22.56
N LEU A 134 15.88 23.39 -22.12
CA LEU A 134 14.88 22.77 -22.97
C LEU A 134 13.65 23.67 -23.26
N LYS A 135 13.65 24.92 -22.79
CA LYS A 135 12.55 25.89 -22.93
C LYS A 135 11.20 25.37 -22.41
N LEU A 136 11.23 24.56 -21.36
CA LEU A 136 10.03 24.02 -20.72
C LEU A 136 9.49 25.01 -19.67
N PRO A 137 8.16 25.03 -19.42
CA PRO A 137 7.57 25.85 -18.36
C PRO A 137 8.17 25.56 -16.98
N SER A 138 8.10 26.54 -16.07
CA SER A 138 8.44 26.31 -14.66
C SER A 138 7.49 25.30 -14.01
N PHE A 139 7.89 24.79 -12.84
CA PHE A 139 7.01 23.92 -12.06
C PHE A 139 5.81 24.69 -11.55
N ARG A 140 4.65 24.05 -11.63
CA ARG A 140 3.41 24.56 -11.06
C ARG A 140 3.47 24.42 -9.54
N THR A 141 3.25 25.52 -8.82
CA THR A 141 3.22 25.57 -7.35
C THR A 141 1.95 26.23 -6.81
N ASP A 142 0.95 26.45 -7.67
CA ASP A 142 -0.29 27.18 -7.36
C ASP A 142 -1.34 26.36 -6.60
N CYS A 143 -1.12 25.05 -6.40
CA CYS A 143 -2.09 24.15 -5.78
C CYS A 143 -1.84 23.88 -4.27
N LEU A 144 -0.87 24.54 -3.63
CA LEU A 144 -0.53 24.25 -2.23
C LEU A 144 -1.68 24.58 -1.27
N ASP A 145 -2.39 25.69 -1.49
CA ASP A 145 -3.54 26.09 -0.67
C ASP A 145 -4.70 25.08 -0.73
N GLU A 146 -4.87 24.40 -1.87
CA GLU A 146 -5.88 23.34 -2.03
C GLU A 146 -5.45 22.06 -1.33
N LEU A 147 -4.17 21.72 -1.38
CA LEU A 147 -3.62 20.58 -0.66
C LEU A 147 -3.75 20.74 0.85
N ASP A 148 -3.48 21.93 1.39
CA ASP A 148 -3.64 22.22 2.82
C ASP A 148 -5.09 22.05 3.28
N LYS A 149 -6.07 22.39 2.43
CA LYS A 149 -7.49 22.11 2.73
C LYS A 149 -7.76 20.62 2.81
N LEU A 150 -7.20 19.82 1.91
CA LEU A 150 -7.42 18.37 1.87
C LEU A 150 -6.82 17.63 3.08
N PHE A 151 -5.67 18.07 3.59
CA PHE A 151 -5.03 17.43 4.75
C PHE A 151 -5.65 17.82 6.10
N ASN A 152 -6.41 18.91 6.17
CA ASN A 152 -7.05 19.42 7.39
C ASN A 152 -8.56 19.16 7.46
N LEU A 153 -9.11 18.36 6.53
CA LEU A 153 -10.47 17.81 6.59
C LEU A 153 -10.55 16.60 7.53
#